data_AF-A0A8H7HHW5-F1
#
_entry.id   AF-A0A8H7HHW5-F1
#
_cell.length_a   1.000
_cell.length_b   1.000
_cell.length_c   1.000
_cell.angle_alpha   90.00
_cell.angle_beta   90.00
_cell.angle_gamma   90.00
#
_symmetry.space_group_name_H-M   'P 1'
#
loop_
_entity.id
_entity.type
_entity.pdbx_description
1 polymer ?
#
loop_
_entity_poly.entity_id
_entity_poly.type
_entity_poly.pdbx_seq_one_letter_code
_entity_poly.pdbx_strand_id
1 'polypeptide(L)'
;MPDLLARELTKPCHPASDDALRQDNAYYCCIASSVCGWTLKAWDRNLPRIYKHAGQCRALCNWRPALFQRAKSALASMAPSRFGEPDANVQDHSSPNDLTALHELPAPNPFLSYSHMGSMTLQDQLNHAVAALICASGAPAQLIDYPEWTHYSRLLNPNYTPPKSNYIRDRIIPAEARRAVLHMQEHLQEIGPHWIASIVLDNTATTKKAQQEALGKYLWILNLANPIHKFNLCIQDICQDPIWQEIVAEALDETTVTALKFQQDLKELVNILEPFACALLCLESTRSSLSDVYFFWLGALAALDHHFKSQNCLLLPQDWGRLRCIALKRFNKAINDAPTDGYVTAFFLDPRYHDVAIYASSNACSCQATVPPPVDCPQTSNPQQLNKCILNCVQKQLFAMLKAELEAAKDIPHHPLHAYSQDALVAKEQLHEQLDCYYWADQRFLSQYLTPNQSAL
;
A
#
# COMPACT_ATOMS: atom_id res chain seq x y z
N MET A 1 23.45 0.57 32.55
CA MET A 1 24.46 0.79 31.49
C MET A 1 23.76 1.38 30.29
N PRO A 2 24.26 2.47 29.66
CA PRO A 2 23.63 3.01 28.47
C PRO A 2 23.73 2.00 27.33
N ASP A 3 22.66 1.90 26.54
CA ASP A 3 22.61 1.03 25.37
C ASP A 3 23.76 1.37 24.40
N LEU A 4 24.55 0.34 24.04
CA LEU A 4 25.74 0.50 23.20
C LEU A 4 25.36 0.94 21.78
N LEU A 5 24.28 0.39 21.22
CA LEU A 5 23.81 0.75 19.89
C LEU A 5 23.35 2.21 19.83
N ALA A 6 22.66 2.69 20.86
CA ALA A 6 22.26 4.10 20.95
C ALA A 6 23.47 5.05 21.00
N ARG A 7 24.57 4.64 21.62
CA ARG A 7 25.85 5.39 21.59
C ARG A 7 26.50 5.37 20.21
N GLU A 8 26.42 4.26 19.47
CA GLU A 8 26.90 4.20 18.08
C GLU A 8 26.06 5.07 17.13
N LEU A 9 24.76 5.22 17.41
CA LEU A 9 23.80 5.96 16.58
C LEU A 9 23.80 7.47 16.83
N THR A 10 24.35 7.94 17.95
CA THR A 10 24.28 9.34 18.37
C THR A 10 25.62 9.85 18.85
N LYS A 11 25.94 11.11 18.54
CA LYS A 11 27.10 11.81 19.09
C LYS A 11 26.67 13.09 19.80
N PRO A 12 27.36 13.50 20.87
CA PRO A 12 27.08 14.78 21.50
C PRO A 12 27.38 15.93 20.54
N CYS A 13 26.56 16.97 20.57
CA CYS A 13 26.74 18.20 19.83
C CYS A 13 26.34 19.42 20.68
N HIS A 14 26.97 20.56 20.42
CA HIS A 14 26.70 21.81 21.10
C HIS A 14 26.32 22.90 20.09
N PRO A 15 25.37 23.80 20.42
CA PRO A 15 25.13 25.00 19.63
C PRO A 15 26.43 25.81 19.53
N ALA A 16 26.74 26.35 18.35
CA ALA A 16 27.95 27.13 18.14
C ALA A 16 27.94 28.49 18.88
N SER A 17 26.76 28.96 19.31
CA SER A 17 26.54 30.33 19.76
C SER A 17 26.64 30.56 21.27
N ASP A 18 26.93 29.54 22.09
CA ASP A 18 26.86 29.72 23.55
C ASP A 18 27.79 28.79 24.34
N ASP A 19 29.00 29.28 24.63
CA ASP A 19 30.00 28.56 25.43
C ASP A 19 29.56 28.39 26.89
N ALA A 20 28.71 29.29 27.41
CA ALA A 20 28.23 29.24 28.79
C ALA A 20 27.15 28.16 28.99
N LEU A 21 26.34 27.85 27.97
CA LEU A 21 25.30 26.81 28.03
C LEU A 21 25.80 25.39 27.75
N ARG A 22 27.11 25.19 27.53
CA ARG A 22 27.68 23.87 27.18
C ARG A 22 27.50 22.79 28.24
N GLN A 23 27.38 23.16 29.51
CA GLN A 23 27.31 22.18 30.61
C GLN A 23 25.90 21.60 30.83
N ASP A 24 24.84 22.41 30.67
CA ASP A 24 23.48 21.99 31.02
C ASP A 24 22.59 21.63 29.82
N ASN A 25 22.92 22.11 28.61
CA ASN A 25 22.13 21.90 27.40
C ASN A 25 22.86 21.00 26.38
N ALA A 26 23.35 19.85 26.82
CA ALA A 26 23.90 18.87 25.88
C ALA A 26 22.81 18.38 24.92
N TYR A 27 23.07 18.47 23.62
CA TYR A 27 22.26 17.84 22.59
C TYR A 27 23.00 16.61 22.06
N TYR A 28 22.24 15.66 21.55
CA TYR A 28 22.74 14.55 20.76
C TYR A 28 22.24 14.71 19.34
N CYS A 29 23.12 14.56 18.36
CA CYS A 29 22.73 14.49 16.96
C CYS A 29 22.90 13.08 16.42
N CYS A 30 22.27 12.82 15.29
CA CYS A 30 22.50 11.60 14.53
C CYS A 30 24.00 11.43 14.23
N ILE A 31 24.52 10.22 14.26
CA ILE A 31 25.94 9.98 13.91
C ILE A 31 26.27 10.46 12.49
N ALA A 32 25.28 10.46 11.59
CA ALA A 32 25.34 11.02 10.23
C ALA A 32 25.04 12.54 10.16
N SER A 33 25.36 13.31 11.21
CA SER A 33 24.95 14.71 11.34
C SER A 33 25.49 15.67 10.28
N SER A 34 26.50 15.26 9.49
CA SER A 34 27.01 16.07 8.38
C SER A 34 25.96 16.28 7.29
N VAL A 35 24.99 15.36 7.17
CA VAL A 35 23.91 15.41 6.18
C VAL A 35 22.53 15.35 6.85
N CYS A 36 22.46 14.87 8.10
CA CYS A 36 21.22 14.74 8.85
C CYS A 36 21.08 15.79 9.96
N GLY A 37 20.06 16.64 9.89
CA GLY A 37 19.77 17.67 10.90
C GLY A 37 19.05 17.16 12.16
N TRP A 38 18.94 15.86 12.39
CA TRP A 38 18.20 15.34 13.54
C TRP A 38 19.00 15.52 14.85
N THR A 39 18.34 16.10 15.85
CA THR A 39 18.89 16.36 17.18
C THR A 39 17.90 15.99 18.28
N LEU A 40 18.41 15.67 19.46
CA LEU A 40 17.66 15.26 20.66
C LEU A 40 18.30 15.91 21.90
N LYS A 41 17.51 16.36 22.87
CA LYS A 41 18.04 16.90 24.12
C LYS A 41 18.64 15.76 24.97
N ALA A 42 19.71 16.01 25.73
CA ALA A 42 20.39 14.98 26.51
C ALA A 42 19.50 14.25 27.52
N TRP A 43 18.58 14.97 28.17
CA TRP A 43 17.61 14.41 29.11
C TRP A 43 16.48 13.61 28.42
N ASP A 44 16.34 13.73 27.11
CA ASP A 44 15.34 13.04 26.30
C ASP A 44 15.98 11.92 25.46
N ARG A 45 17.06 11.29 25.95
CA ARG A 45 17.78 10.19 25.27
C ARG A 45 17.01 8.86 25.27
N ASN A 46 15.74 8.95 24.88
CA ASN A 46 14.78 7.87 24.82
C ASN A 46 15.10 6.97 23.62
N LEU A 47 15.50 5.71 23.90
CA LEU A 47 15.91 4.72 22.89
C LEU A 47 14.92 4.61 21.71
N PRO A 48 13.59 4.52 21.92
CA PRO A 48 12.59 4.54 20.86
C PRO A 48 12.74 5.70 19.88
N ARG A 49 13.02 6.92 20.35
CA ARG A 49 13.19 8.09 19.48
C ARG A 49 14.46 7.98 18.64
N ILE A 50 15.55 7.51 19.25
CA ILE A 50 16.82 7.26 18.58
C ILE A 50 16.64 6.18 17.49
N TYR A 51 16.04 5.05 17.82
CA TYR A 51 15.84 3.95 16.88
C TYR A 51 14.81 4.27 15.79
N LYS A 52 13.72 4.97 16.13
CA LYS A 52 12.74 5.49 15.16
C LYS A 52 13.41 6.39 14.13
N HIS A 53 14.24 7.34 14.58
CA HIS A 53 15.00 8.19 13.69
C HIS A 53 16.02 7.39 12.86
N ALA A 54 16.89 6.61 13.52
CA ALA A 54 17.95 5.87 12.87
C ALA A 54 17.41 4.90 11.81
N GLY A 55 16.33 4.16 12.09
CA GLY A 55 15.67 3.26 11.15
C GLY A 55 14.87 3.96 10.02
N GLN A 56 14.93 5.29 9.94
CA GLN A 56 14.34 6.11 8.87
C GLN A 56 15.36 7.07 8.23
N CYS A 57 16.57 7.17 8.78
CA CYS A 57 17.57 8.13 8.34
C CYS A 57 18.22 7.71 7.02
N ARG A 58 17.88 8.38 5.92
CA ARG A 58 18.48 8.14 4.59
C ARG A 58 19.99 8.32 4.58
N ALA A 59 20.49 9.33 5.29
CA ALA A 59 21.93 9.58 5.41
C ALA A 59 22.64 8.40 6.10
N LEU A 60 22.05 7.86 7.18
CA LEU A 60 22.60 6.68 7.87
C LEU A 60 22.51 5.42 7.01
N CYS A 61 21.40 5.22 6.30
CA CYS A 61 21.18 4.09 5.38
C CYS A 61 22.29 4.02 4.31
N ASN A 62 22.60 5.16 3.70
CA ASN A 62 23.61 5.24 2.64
C ASN A 62 25.04 5.17 3.18
N TRP A 63 25.30 5.79 4.35
CA TRP A 63 26.66 5.87 4.91
C TRP A 63 27.08 4.62 5.69
N ARG A 64 26.19 4.05 6.50
CA ARG A 64 26.46 2.87 7.35
C ARG A 64 25.25 1.91 7.35
N PRO A 65 25.01 1.17 6.25
CA PRO A 65 23.84 0.30 6.11
C PRO A 65 23.74 -0.77 7.20
N ALA A 66 24.85 -1.35 7.66
CA ALA A 66 24.84 -2.35 8.75
C ALA A 66 24.33 -1.75 10.07
N LEU A 67 24.75 -0.53 10.41
CA LEU A 67 24.31 0.17 11.62
C LEU A 67 22.82 0.59 11.51
N PHE A 68 22.40 1.00 10.32
CA PHE A 68 20.99 1.25 9.99
C PHE A 68 20.11 0.01 10.20
N GLN A 69 20.52 -1.17 9.70
CA GLN A 69 19.77 -2.41 9.90
C GLN A 69 19.72 -2.81 11.38
N ARG A 70 20.82 -2.72 12.13
CA ARG A 70 20.83 -2.96 13.58
C ARG A 70 19.82 -2.07 14.31
N ALA A 71 19.71 -0.79 13.93
CA ALA A 71 18.73 0.11 14.50
C ALA A 71 17.28 -0.29 14.19
N LYS A 72 17.02 -0.83 12.98
CA LYS A 72 15.69 -1.34 12.60
C LYS A 72 15.32 -2.60 13.37
N SER A 73 16.25 -3.54 13.52
CA SER A 73 16.06 -4.74 14.34
C SER A 73 15.82 -4.37 15.80
N ALA A 74 16.61 -3.43 16.35
CA ALA A 74 16.41 -2.94 17.71
C ALA A 74 15.06 -2.24 17.90
N LEU A 75 14.58 -1.48 16.91
CA LEU A 75 13.24 -0.89 16.97
C LEU A 75 12.14 -1.96 16.95
N ALA A 76 12.24 -2.95 16.07
CA ALA A 76 11.28 -4.06 16.01
C ALA A 76 11.27 -4.89 17.30
N SER A 77 12.43 -5.13 17.92
CA SER A 77 12.51 -5.86 19.18
C SER A 77 11.88 -5.10 20.36
N MET A 78 11.54 -3.82 20.19
CA MET A 78 10.76 -3.06 21.17
C MET A 78 9.24 -3.29 21.05
N ALA A 79 8.77 -4.00 20.01
CA ALA A 79 7.35 -4.27 19.80
C ALA A 79 6.83 -5.15 20.94
N PRO A 80 5.78 -4.71 21.67
CA PRO A 80 5.19 -5.50 22.74
C PRO A 80 4.89 -6.94 22.35
N SER A 81 4.36 -7.16 21.15
CA SER A 81 3.81 -8.44 20.69
C SER A 81 4.82 -9.59 20.59
N ARG A 82 5.98 -9.61 21.26
CA ARG A 82 7.14 -10.50 20.96
C ARG A 82 6.73 -11.94 20.64
N PHE A 83 7.00 -12.40 19.41
CA PHE A 83 6.94 -13.83 19.12
C PHE A 83 7.97 -14.46 20.04
N GLY A 84 7.55 -15.43 20.85
CA GLY A 84 8.51 -16.37 21.38
C GLY A 84 9.27 -16.94 20.20
N GLU A 85 10.60 -17.07 20.32
CA GLU A 85 11.24 -18.14 19.55
C GLU A 85 10.44 -19.42 19.87
N PRO A 86 10.05 -20.22 18.87
CA PRO A 86 9.33 -21.46 19.14
C PRO A 86 10.10 -22.20 20.21
N ASP A 87 9.48 -22.43 21.37
CA ASP A 87 10.13 -23.09 22.49
C ASP A 87 10.62 -24.44 21.96
N ALA A 88 11.92 -24.54 21.69
CA ALA A 88 12.56 -25.72 21.11
C ALA A 88 12.57 -26.92 22.08
N ASN A 89 11.74 -26.87 23.12
CA ASN A 89 11.76 -27.77 24.26
C ASN A 89 10.37 -28.19 24.75
N VAL A 90 9.32 -28.04 23.92
CA VAL A 90 8.11 -28.86 24.11
C VAL A 90 8.43 -30.24 23.54
N GLN A 91 9.15 -31.04 24.32
CA GLN A 91 9.21 -32.49 24.09
C GLN A 91 7.81 -33.04 24.31
N ASP A 92 7.13 -33.33 23.21
CA ASP A 92 5.85 -34.01 23.19
C ASP A 92 6.05 -35.44 23.72
N HIS A 93 5.80 -35.63 25.02
CA HIS A 93 5.70 -36.94 25.64
C HIS A 93 4.32 -37.55 25.31
N SER A 94 4.05 -37.80 24.04
CA SER A 94 2.91 -38.63 23.62
C SER A 94 3.39 -40.06 23.42
N SER A 95 3.03 -40.93 24.39
CA SER A 95 3.19 -42.39 24.31
C SER A 95 2.53 -42.97 23.05
N PRO A 96 3.11 -44.00 22.42
CA PRO A 96 2.52 -44.66 21.27
C PRO A 96 1.53 -45.71 21.76
N ASN A 97 0.24 -45.54 21.52
CA ASN A 97 -0.76 -46.61 21.37
C ASN A 97 -2.10 -45.98 21.00
N ASP A 98 -2.41 -45.88 19.70
CA ASP A 98 -3.63 -46.47 19.12
C ASP A 98 -3.77 -46.11 17.64
N LEU A 99 -3.91 -47.14 16.82
CA LEU A 99 -4.16 -47.10 15.39
C LEU A 99 -5.67 -47.19 15.16
N THR A 100 -6.38 -46.10 14.90
CA THR A 100 -7.57 -46.09 14.02
C THR A 100 -8.10 -44.69 13.71
N ALA A 101 -8.60 -44.54 12.47
CA ALA A 101 -9.36 -43.42 11.89
C ALA A 101 -8.57 -42.24 11.27
N LEU A 102 -8.36 -42.35 9.95
CA LEU A 102 -8.05 -41.25 9.02
C LEU A 102 -9.27 -40.31 8.92
N HIS A 103 -9.29 -39.28 9.77
CA HIS A 103 -10.04 -38.06 9.50
C HIS A 103 -9.04 -36.99 9.04
N GLU A 104 -9.24 -36.44 7.84
CA GLU A 104 -8.53 -35.24 7.38
C GLU A 104 -8.77 -34.12 8.40
N LEU A 105 -7.76 -33.85 9.22
CA LEU A 105 -7.80 -32.71 10.13
C LEU A 105 -7.85 -31.43 9.28
N PRO A 106 -8.72 -30.47 9.60
CA PRO A 106 -8.71 -29.18 8.95
C PRO A 106 -7.30 -28.61 9.08
N ALA A 107 -6.73 -28.18 7.94
CA ALA A 107 -5.41 -27.57 7.91
C ALA A 107 -5.33 -26.52 9.04
N PRO A 108 -4.34 -26.60 9.94
CA PRO A 108 -4.23 -25.68 11.06
C PRO A 108 -4.26 -24.27 10.50
N ASN A 109 -5.18 -23.45 11.02
CA ASN A 109 -5.30 -22.07 10.57
C ASN A 109 -3.90 -21.44 10.64
N PRO A 110 -3.29 -21.00 9.52
CA PRO A 110 -1.93 -20.47 9.52
C PRO A 110 -1.82 -19.23 10.41
N PHE A 111 -2.95 -18.62 10.75
CA PHE A 111 -3.04 -17.50 11.67
C PHE A 111 -3.14 -17.86 13.16
N LEU A 112 -3.23 -19.14 13.56
CA LEU A 112 -3.18 -19.54 14.98
C LEU A 112 -1.78 -19.36 15.59
N SER A 113 -0.73 -19.35 14.75
CA SER A 113 0.65 -19.05 15.15
C SER A 113 0.83 -17.63 15.70
N TYR A 114 -0.13 -16.72 15.47
CA TYR A 114 -0.09 -15.35 15.98
C TYR A 114 -0.53 -15.20 17.45
N SER A 115 -0.98 -16.28 18.11
CA SER A 115 -1.52 -16.25 19.47
C SER A 115 -0.48 -16.56 20.57
N HIS A 116 0.78 -16.15 20.40
CA HIS A 116 1.83 -16.43 21.39
C HIS A 116 1.92 -15.34 22.48
N MET A 117 0.88 -15.21 23.32
CA MET A 117 0.84 -14.23 24.42
C MET A 117 1.64 -14.65 25.68
N GLY A 118 2.17 -15.88 25.73
CA GLY A 118 2.66 -16.50 26.97
C GLY A 118 3.88 -15.85 27.65
N SER A 119 4.65 -15.01 26.95
CA SER A 119 5.87 -14.37 27.51
C SER A 119 5.69 -12.89 27.90
N MET A 120 4.55 -12.29 27.57
CA MET A 120 4.30 -10.87 27.81
C MET A 120 3.76 -10.63 29.22
N THR A 121 4.21 -9.54 29.86
CA THR A 121 3.53 -9.06 31.06
C THR A 121 2.09 -8.66 30.71
N LEU A 122 1.15 -8.81 31.64
CA LEU A 122 -0.25 -8.37 31.43
C LEU A 122 -0.32 -6.89 31.00
N GLN A 123 0.56 -6.05 31.55
CA GLN A 123 0.69 -4.65 31.17
C GLN A 123 1.05 -4.48 29.68
N ASP A 124 2.01 -5.25 29.16
CA ASP A 124 2.40 -5.19 27.75
C ASP A 124 1.30 -5.71 26.84
N GLN A 125 0.56 -6.75 27.25
CA GLN A 125 -0.58 -7.29 26.50
C GLN A 125 -1.68 -6.23 26.36
N LEU A 126 -2.01 -5.55 27.47
CA LEU A 126 -2.99 -4.47 27.47
C LEU A 126 -2.51 -3.26 26.64
N ASN A 127 -1.24 -2.88 26.77
CA ASN A 127 -0.64 -1.81 25.96
C ASN A 127 -0.71 -2.12 24.46
N HIS A 128 -0.42 -3.38 24.07
CA HIS A 128 -0.54 -3.84 22.69
C HIS A 128 -1.99 -3.78 22.21
N ALA A 129 -2.94 -4.28 23.01
CA ALA A 129 -4.36 -4.26 22.69
C ALA A 129 -4.90 -2.84 22.50
N VAL A 130 -4.50 -1.89 23.35
CA VAL A 130 -4.86 -0.48 23.20
C VAL A 130 -4.27 0.12 21.92
N ALA A 131 -3.00 -0.17 21.61
CA ALA A 131 -2.39 0.29 20.36
C ALA A 131 -3.09 -0.30 19.12
N ALA A 132 -3.46 -1.58 19.17
CA ALA A 132 -4.23 -2.25 18.12
C ALA A 132 -5.61 -1.61 17.94
N LEU A 133 -6.33 -1.34 19.03
CA LEU A 133 -7.63 -0.65 18.99
C LEU A 133 -7.53 0.73 18.34
N ILE A 134 -6.53 1.53 18.73
CA ILE A 134 -6.27 2.85 18.16
C ILE A 134 -5.99 2.74 16.65
N CYS A 135 -5.15 1.79 16.24
CA CYS A 135 -4.82 1.59 14.83
C CYS A 135 -6.02 1.11 14.01
N ALA A 136 -6.79 0.16 14.52
CA ALA A 136 -7.93 -0.44 13.84
C ALA A 136 -9.12 0.52 13.70
N SER A 137 -9.35 1.36 14.72
CA SER A 137 -10.43 2.36 14.71
C SER A 137 -10.05 3.68 14.01
N GLY A 138 -8.77 3.89 13.73
CA GLY A 138 -8.27 5.19 13.26
C GLY A 138 -8.38 6.30 14.32
N ALA A 139 -8.57 5.94 15.60
CA ALA A 139 -8.70 6.92 16.67
C ALA A 139 -7.39 7.70 16.89
N PRO A 140 -7.47 8.97 17.31
CA PRO A 140 -6.28 9.71 17.73
C PRO A 140 -5.69 9.10 19.01
N ALA A 141 -4.36 8.95 19.07
CA ALA A 141 -3.69 8.42 20.25
C ALA A 141 -3.93 9.27 21.51
N GLN A 142 -4.28 10.56 21.37
CA GLN A 142 -4.66 11.44 22.48
C GLN A 142 -5.87 10.92 23.27
N LEU A 143 -6.71 10.05 22.68
CA LEU A 143 -7.87 9.47 23.36
C LEU A 143 -7.51 8.83 24.71
N ILE A 144 -6.31 8.25 24.83
CA ILE A 144 -5.90 7.56 26.06
C ILE A 144 -5.42 8.50 27.17
N ASP A 145 -5.13 9.76 26.83
CA ASP A 145 -4.72 10.78 27.81
C ASP A 145 -5.93 11.42 28.50
N TYR A 146 -7.15 11.16 28.02
CA TYR A 146 -8.36 11.67 28.66
C TYR A 146 -8.53 11.05 30.07
N PRO A 147 -8.90 11.87 31.08
CA PRO A 147 -9.11 11.37 32.43
C PRO A 147 -10.21 10.29 32.48
N GLU A 148 -11.22 10.38 31.61
CA GLU A 148 -12.29 9.40 31.47
C GLU A 148 -11.75 8.04 31.02
N TRP A 149 -10.81 8.00 30.08
CA TRP A 149 -10.17 6.76 29.62
C TRP A 149 -9.36 6.11 30.74
N THR A 150 -8.63 6.93 31.52
CA THR A 150 -7.87 6.44 32.67
C THR A 150 -8.79 5.91 33.76
N HIS A 151 -9.91 6.59 34.03
CA HIS A 151 -10.91 6.14 34.98
C HIS A 151 -11.55 4.82 34.55
N TYR A 152 -11.99 4.73 33.29
CA TYR A 152 -12.54 3.51 32.68
C TYR A 152 -11.55 2.34 32.76
N SER A 153 -10.30 2.57 32.37
CA SER A 153 -9.26 1.54 32.39
C SER A 153 -9.00 0.98 33.80
N ARG A 154 -9.02 1.85 34.83
CA ARG A 154 -8.87 1.45 36.24
C ARG A 154 -10.08 0.70 36.79
N LEU A 155 -11.29 1.02 36.32
CA LEU A 155 -12.49 0.27 36.69
C LEU A 155 -12.42 -1.17 36.16
N LEU A 156 -11.91 -1.35 34.93
CA LEU A 156 -11.73 -2.68 34.34
C LEU A 156 -10.57 -3.45 34.99
N ASN A 157 -9.45 -2.78 35.26
CA ASN A 157 -8.29 -3.38 35.92
C ASN A 157 -7.58 -2.33 36.78
N PRO A 158 -7.74 -2.37 38.12
CA PRO A 158 -7.16 -1.38 39.03
C PRO A 158 -5.63 -1.31 38.98
N ASN A 159 -4.96 -2.41 38.58
CA ASN A 159 -3.51 -2.50 38.49
C ASN A 159 -2.96 -2.03 37.13
N TYR A 160 -3.84 -1.79 36.14
CA TYR A 160 -3.42 -1.32 34.83
C TYR A 160 -3.29 0.21 34.83
N THR A 161 -2.10 0.68 34.45
CA THR A 161 -1.90 2.10 34.16
C THR A 161 -1.78 2.27 32.65
N PRO A 162 -2.75 2.90 31.96
CA PRO A 162 -2.67 3.07 30.52
C PRO A 162 -1.43 3.90 30.16
N PRO A 163 -0.76 3.57 29.03
CA PRO A 163 0.39 4.32 28.57
C PRO A 163 -0.09 5.69 28.07
N LYS A 164 0.78 6.70 28.14
CA LYS A 164 0.51 8.03 27.57
C LYS A 164 0.47 7.97 26.04
N SER A 165 -0.26 8.89 25.39
CA SER A 165 -0.39 8.95 23.93
C SER A 165 0.95 9.01 23.21
N ASN A 166 1.91 9.75 23.76
CA ASN A 166 3.26 9.86 23.21
C ASN A 166 4.00 8.51 23.25
N TYR A 167 3.77 7.66 24.23
CA TYR A 167 4.35 6.33 24.31
C TYR A 167 3.78 5.42 23.23
N ILE A 168 2.46 5.43 23.05
CA ILE A 168 1.83 4.65 21.96
C ILE A 168 2.33 5.12 20.60
N ARG A 169 2.24 6.43 20.33
CA ARG A 169 2.58 7.03 19.03
C ARG A 169 4.06 6.96 18.68
N ASP A 170 4.94 7.16 19.66
CA ASP A 170 6.38 7.29 19.41
C ASP A 170 7.15 5.98 19.64
N ARG A 171 6.57 5.01 20.36
CA ARG A 171 7.22 3.71 20.65
C ARG A 171 6.42 2.52 20.14
N ILE A 172 5.22 2.26 20.67
CA ILE A 172 4.52 1.00 20.39
C ILE A 172 4.19 0.88 18.90
N ILE A 173 3.47 1.87 18.34
CA ILE A 173 3.04 1.81 16.94
C ILE A 173 4.23 1.71 15.98
N PRO A 174 5.29 2.54 16.09
CA PRO A 174 6.46 2.40 15.22
C PRO A 174 7.21 1.07 15.37
N ALA A 175 7.27 0.51 16.58
CA ALA A 175 7.92 -0.77 16.83
C ALA A 175 7.14 -1.93 16.20
N GLU A 176 5.82 -1.99 16.42
CA GLU A 176 4.92 -2.98 15.81
C GLU A 176 4.94 -2.86 14.28
N ALA A 177 4.87 -1.64 13.76
CA ALA A 177 4.97 -1.39 12.33
C ALA A 177 6.31 -1.88 11.74
N ARG A 178 7.43 -1.59 12.40
CA ARG A 178 8.75 -2.06 11.96
C ARG A 178 8.86 -3.57 12.03
N ARG A 179 8.27 -4.17 13.05
CA ARG A 179 8.24 -5.61 13.18
C ARG A 179 7.44 -6.26 12.07
N ALA A 180 6.23 -5.78 11.77
CA ALA A 180 5.43 -6.30 10.65
C ALA A 180 6.21 -6.28 9.33
N VAL A 181 7.03 -5.24 9.10
CA VAL A 181 7.92 -5.19 7.94
C VAL A 181 9.00 -6.28 7.97
N LEU A 182 9.64 -6.53 9.12
CA LEU A 182 10.65 -7.60 9.24
C LEU A 182 10.04 -8.98 9.04
N HIS A 183 8.85 -9.21 9.61
CA HIS A 183 8.09 -10.46 9.43
C HIS A 183 7.79 -10.73 7.95
N MET A 184 7.31 -9.71 7.24
CA MET A 184 7.13 -9.83 5.80
C MET A 184 8.45 -10.18 5.09
N GLN A 185 9.56 -9.57 5.48
CA GLN A 185 10.87 -9.86 4.87
C GLN A 185 11.37 -11.27 5.18
N GLU A 186 11.16 -11.77 6.39
CA GLU A 186 11.48 -13.14 6.81
C GLU A 186 10.66 -14.14 6.01
N HIS A 187 9.34 -13.93 5.88
CA HIS A 187 8.47 -14.81 5.12
C HIS A 187 8.78 -14.81 3.61
N LEU A 188 9.11 -13.64 3.03
CA LEU A 188 9.61 -13.55 1.64
C LEU A 188 10.91 -14.35 1.45
N GLN A 189 11.78 -14.39 2.46
CA GLN A 189 13.02 -15.17 2.42
C GLN A 189 12.78 -16.66 2.58
N GLU A 190 11.86 -17.05 3.47
CA GLU A 190 11.45 -18.44 3.70
C GLU A 190 10.86 -19.08 2.43
N ILE A 191 9.93 -18.38 1.76
CA ILE A 191 9.37 -18.83 0.47
C ILE A 191 10.46 -18.85 -0.61
N GLY A 192 11.39 -17.90 -0.54
CA GLY A 192 12.35 -17.61 -1.60
C GLY A 192 11.78 -16.52 -2.51
N PRO A 193 12.38 -15.32 -2.54
CA PRO A 193 11.81 -14.17 -3.25
C PRO A 193 11.72 -14.37 -4.77
N HIS A 194 12.48 -15.33 -5.32
CA HIS A 194 12.43 -15.71 -6.74
C HIS A 194 11.18 -16.48 -7.14
N TRP A 195 10.44 -17.04 -6.17
CA TRP A 195 9.13 -17.67 -6.40
C TRP A 195 7.97 -16.68 -6.35
N ILE A 196 8.25 -15.40 -6.13
CA ILE A 196 7.23 -14.38 -5.87
C ILE A 196 7.21 -13.41 -7.04
N ALA A 197 6.14 -13.45 -7.84
CA ALA A 197 5.99 -12.57 -8.99
C ALA A 197 5.53 -11.16 -8.61
N SER A 198 4.73 -11.02 -7.54
CA SER A 198 4.15 -9.73 -7.15
C SER A 198 3.78 -9.66 -5.68
N ILE A 199 3.67 -8.43 -5.16
CA ILE A 199 3.13 -8.13 -3.84
C ILE A 199 1.96 -7.16 -4.01
N VAL A 200 0.80 -7.56 -3.51
CA VAL A 200 -0.41 -6.74 -3.44
C VAL A 200 -0.61 -6.31 -1.98
N LEU A 201 -0.51 -5.02 -1.70
CA LEU A 201 -0.71 -4.47 -0.36
C LEU A 201 -1.63 -3.27 -0.40
N ASP A 202 -2.31 -3.01 0.72
CA ASP A 202 -3.03 -1.76 0.90
C ASP A 202 -2.06 -0.57 0.98
N ASN A 203 -2.60 0.66 1.00
CA ASN A 203 -1.78 1.88 1.05
C ASN A 203 -1.57 2.39 2.48
N THR A 204 -1.73 1.55 3.50
CA THR A 204 -1.41 1.99 4.87
C THR A 204 0.08 2.31 4.96
N ALA A 205 0.45 3.27 5.82
CA ALA A 205 1.83 3.79 5.84
C ALA A 205 2.86 2.68 6.14
N THR A 206 2.49 1.72 6.98
CA THR A 206 3.34 0.58 7.36
C THR A 206 3.52 -0.40 6.21
N THR A 207 2.43 -0.83 5.57
CA THR A 207 2.48 -1.77 4.44
C THR A 207 3.20 -1.14 3.24
N LYS A 208 2.93 0.13 2.94
CA LYS A 208 3.65 0.88 1.90
C LYS A 208 5.15 0.93 2.16
N LYS A 209 5.57 1.17 3.41
CA LYS A 209 6.99 1.14 3.78
C LYS A 209 7.57 -0.26 3.64
N ALA A 210 6.84 -1.28 4.09
CA ALA A 210 7.26 -2.68 3.96
C ALA A 210 7.49 -3.05 2.50
N GLN A 211 6.53 -2.69 1.67
CA GLN A 211 6.55 -2.86 0.22
C GLN A 211 7.76 -2.15 -0.40
N GLN A 212 7.99 -0.88 -0.10
CA GLN A 212 9.14 -0.12 -0.61
C GLN A 212 10.48 -0.76 -0.24
N GLU A 213 10.60 -1.29 0.99
CA GLU A 213 11.81 -1.99 1.41
C GLU A 213 11.98 -3.35 0.72
N ALA A 214 10.88 -4.09 0.50
CA ALA A 214 10.93 -5.35 -0.24
C ALA A 214 11.32 -5.11 -1.70
N LEU A 215 10.70 -4.14 -2.37
CA LEU A 215 10.98 -3.79 -3.77
C LEU A 215 12.39 -3.24 -3.95
N GLY A 216 12.90 -2.47 -2.97
CA GLY A 216 14.28 -2.03 -2.99
C GLY A 216 15.30 -3.16 -2.86
N LYS A 217 14.88 -4.33 -2.36
CA LYS A 217 15.71 -5.53 -2.24
C LYS A 217 15.48 -6.54 -3.38
N TYR A 218 14.26 -6.65 -3.88
CA TYR A 218 13.86 -7.59 -4.92
C TYR A 218 13.18 -6.84 -6.07
N LEU A 219 13.98 -6.35 -7.00
CA LEU A 219 13.50 -5.49 -8.09
C LEU A 219 12.55 -6.20 -9.06
N TRP A 220 12.55 -7.53 -9.06
CA TRP A 220 11.69 -8.34 -9.93
C TRP A 220 10.27 -8.55 -9.42
N ILE A 221 10.04 -8.30 -8.13
CA ILE A 221 8.71 -8.44 -7.56
C ILE A 221 7.86 -7.25 -8.01
N LEU A 222 6.75 -7.49 -8.68
CA LEU A 222 5.85 -6.44 -9.11
C LEU A 222 5.11 -5.79 -7.95
N ASN A 223 5.07 -4.46 -7.95
CA ASN A 223 4.24 -3.69 -7.03
C ASN A 223 2.84 -3.53 -7.61
N LEU A 224 1.86 -4.17 -6.99
CA LEU A 224 0.46 -4.05 -7.37
C LEU A 224 -0.34 -3.34 -6.27
N ALA A 225 -1.15 -2.36 -6.66
CA ALA A 225 -1.99 -1.61 -5.74
C ALA A 225 -3.24 -2.40 -5.37
N ASN A 226 -3.50 -2.67 -4.08
CA ASN A 226 -4.68 -3.46 -3.68
C ASN A 226 -6.00 -2.90 -4.26
N PRO A 227 -6.66 -3.61 -5.19
CA PRO A 227 -7.81 -3.09 -5.91
C PRO A 227 -9.07 -3.05 -5.03
N ILE A 228 -9.27 -4.04 -4.16
CA ILE A 228 -10.38 -4.07 -3.19
C ILE A 228 -10.35 -2.81 -2.32
N HIS A 229 -9.17 -2.46 -1.82
CA HIS A 229 -9.00 -1.23 -1.04
C HIS A 229 -9.34 0.03 -1.86
N LYS A 230 -9.02 0.08 -3.16
CA LYS A 230 -9.36 1.23 -4.02
C LYS A 230 -10.85 1.35 -4.28
N PHE A 231 -11.57 0.24 -4.48
CA PHE A 231 -13.03 0.23 -4.58
C PHE A 231 -13.68 0.68 -3.28
N ASN A 232 -13.23 0.15 -2.14
CA ASN A 232 -13.75 0.56 -0.83
C ASN A 232 -13.55 2.06 -0.58
N LEU A 233 -12.37 2.61 -0.90
CA LEU A 233 -12.14 4.05 -0.81
C LEU A 233 -13.00 4.87 -1.78
N CYS A 234 -13.40 4.32 -2.93
CA CYS A 234 -14.34 4.97 -3.84
C CYS A 234 -15.73 5.05 -3.23
N ILE A 235 -16.22 3.95 -2.66
CA ILE A 235 -17.49 3.90 -1.93
C ILE A 235 -17.48 4.91 -0.77
N GLN A 236 -16.41 4.92 0.03
CA GLN A 236 -16.27 5.87 1.14
C GLN A 236 -16.28 7.33 0.69
N ASP A 237 -15.54 7.68 -0.37
CA ASP A 237 -15.54 9.04 -0.90
C ASP A 237 -16.92 9.46 -1.42
N ILE A 238 -17.65 8.54 -2.08
CA ILE A 238 -19.02 8.80 -2.52
C ILE A 238 -19.93 9.06 -1.32
N CYS A 239 -19.89 8.21 -0.29
CA CYS A 239 -20.70 8.38 0.92
C CYS A 239 -20.35 9.65 1.72
N GLN A 240 -19.14 10.18 1.58
CA GLN A 240 -18.71 11.43 2.22
C GLN A 240 -19.08 12.68 1.42
N ASP A 241 -19.60 12.54 0.20
CA ASP A 241 -20.00 13.67 -0.62
C ASP A 241 -21.11 14.48 0.07
N PRO A 242 -21.05 15.83 0.07
CA PRO A 242 -22.00 16.67 0.78
C PRO A 242 -23.47 16.46 0.40
N ILE A 243 -23.80 15.97 -0.80
CA ILE A 243 -25.20 15.68 -1.15
C ILE A 243 -25.84 14.65 -0.24
N TRP A 244 -25.05 13.80 0.40
CA TRP A 244 -25.57 12.78 1.30
C TRP A 244 -25.65 13.24 2.76
N GLN A 245 -25.09 14.39 3.12
CA GLN A 245 -25.08 14.87 4.50
C GLN A 245 -26.47 15.27 4.99
N GLU A 246 -27.28 15.86 4.11
CA GLU A 246 -28.67 16.25 4.44
C GLU A 246 -29.53 15.02 4.73
N ILE A 247 -29.34 13.92 4.00
CA ILE A 247 -30.08 12.67 4.15
C ILE A 247 -29.83 12.05 5.54
N VAL A 248 -28.58 12.06 6.01
CA VAL A 248 -28.24 11.50 7.34
C VAL A 248 -28.82 12.36 8.47
N ALA A 249 -28.88 13.69 8.29
CA ALA A 249 -29.48 14.59 9.26
C ALA A 249 -31.01 14.47 9.29
N GLU A 250 -31.66 14.36 8.12
CA GLU A 250 -33.10 14.20 7.96
C GLU A 250 -33.63 12.86 8.50
N ALA A 251 -32.82 11.80 8.50
CA ALA A 251 -33.17 10.48 9.04
C ALA A 251 -33.54 10.49 10.55
N LEU A 252 -33.16 11.55 11.27
CA LEU A 252 -33.39 11.71 12.71
C LEU A 252 -34.68 12.49 13.05
N ASP A 253 -35.39 13.04 12.06
CA ASP A 253 -36.62 13.81 12.27
C ASP A 253 -37.86 13.02 11.80
N GLU A 254 -38.69 12.55 12.74
CA GLU A 254 -39.76 11.55 12.56
C GLU A 254 -41.01 12.04 11.79
N THR A 255 -40.90 13.01 10.88
CA THR A 255 -42.05 13.44 10.06
C THR A 255 -42.20 12.60 8.80
N THR A 256 -43.45 12.28 8.42
CA THR A 256 -43.77 11.26 7.41
C THR A 256 -43.32 11.62 5.99
N VAL A 257 -43.23 12.91 5.66
CA VAL A 257 -42.77 13.39 4.34
C VAL A 257 -41.25 13.27 4.22
N THR A 258 -40.53 13.56 5.30
CA THR A 258 -39.06 13.39 5.39
C THR A 258 -38.68 11.92 5.22
N ALA A 259 -39.48 10.99 5.76
CA ALA A 259 -39.24 9.56 5.61
C ALA A 259 -39.29 9.06 4.15
N LEU A 260 -40.24 9.55 3.33
CA LEU A 260 -40.34 9.15 1.92
C LEU A 260 -39.18 9.69 1.09
N LYS A 261 -38.80 10.96 1.30
CA LYS A 261 -37.64 11.57 0.64
C LYS A 261 -36.36 10.83 1.04
N PHE A 262 -36.15 10.60 2.33
CA PHE A 262 -35.04 9.79 2.83
C PHE A 262 -34.97 8.41 2.18
N GLN A 263 -36.10 7.72 2.04
CA GLN A 263 -36.15 6.41 1.38
C GLN A 263 -35.76 6.50 -0.11
N GLN A 264 -36.22 7.53 -0.81
CA GLN A 264 -35.86 7.78 -2.21
C GLN A 264 -34.36 8.07 -2.36
N ASP A 265 -33.82 8.94 -1.52
CA ASP A 265 -32.41 9.32 -1.60
C ASP A 265 -31.49 8.17 -1.18
N LEU A 266 -31.89 7.36 -0.17
CA LEU A 266 -31.17 6.15 0.20
C LEU A 266 -31.16 5.13 -0.94
N LYS A 267 -32.29 4.96 -1.64
CA LYS A 267 -32.37 4.09 -2.81
C LYS A 267 -31.45 4.58 -3.92
N GLU A 268 -31.39 5.90 -4.15
CA GLU A 268 -30.49 6.50 -5.14
C GLU A 268 -29.02 6.27 -4.77
N LEU A 269 -28.65 6.45 -3.50
CA LEU A 269 -27.31 6.12 -3.01
C LEU A 269 -26.97 4.64 -3.25
N VAL A 270 -27.88 3.72 -2.93
CA VAL A 270 -27.68 2.28 -3.16
C VAL A 270 -27.43 2.00 -4.65
N ASN A 271 -28.23 2.55 -5.56
CA ASN A 271 -28.05 2.36 -7.00
C ASN A 271 -26.67 2.85 -7.48
N ILE A 272 -26.16 3.94 -6.90
CA ILE A 272 -24.85 4.51 -7.23
C ILE A 272 -23.70 3.64 -6.71
N LEU A 273 -23.85 3.08 -5.50
CA LEU A 273 -22.82 2.27 -4.85
C LEU A 273 -22.80 0.83 -5.35
N GLU A 274 -23.93 0.28 -5.78
CA GLU A 274 -24.11 -1.13 -6.15
C GLU A 274 -23.06 -1.63 -7.15
N PRO A 275 -22.74 -0.92 -8.27
CA PRO A 275 -21.73 -1.42 -9.20
C PRO A 275 -20.34 -1.59 -8.58
N PHE A 276 -19.96 -0.70 -7.67
CA PHE A 276 -18.68 -0.77 -6.96
C PHE A 276 -18.68 -1.87 -5.89
N ALA A 277 -19.81 -2.06 -5.20
CA ALA A 277 -19.98 -3.13 -4.22
C ALA A 277 -19.94 -4.52 -4.87
N CYS A 278 -20.61 -4.69 -6.01
CA CYS A 278 -20.54 -5.92 -6.81
C CYS A 278 -19.12 -6.19 -7.31
N ALA A 279 -18.44 -5.18 -7.86
CA ALA A 279 -17.04 -5.29 -8.28
C ALA A 279 -16.12 -5.71 -7.12
N LEU A 280 -16.30 -5.11 -5.95
CA LEU A 280 -15.56 -5.43 -4.74
C LEU A 280 -15.75 -6.90 -4.34
N LEU A 281 -17.01 -7.36 -4.25
CA LEU A 281 -17.34 -8.74 -3.90
C LEU A 281 -16.74 -9.74 -4.90
N CYS A 282 -16.79 -9.43 -6.20
CA CYS A 282 -16.17 -10.28 -7.21
C CYS A 282 -14.65 -10.35 -7.02
N LEU A 283 -13.98 -9.23 -6.74
CA LEU A 283 -12.53 -9.17 -6.55
C LEU A 283 -12.03 -9.87 -5.29
N GLU A 284 -12.88 -10.09 -4.28
CA GLU A 284 -12.57 -10.93 -3.12
C GLU A 284 -12.58 -12.43 -3.43
N SER A 285 -13.13 -12.84 -4.58
CA SER A 285 -13.08 -14.23 -5.02
C SER A 285 -11.65 -14.70 -5.27
N THR A 286 -11.33 -15.91 -4.81
CA THR A 286 -10.05 -16.59 -5.11
C THR A 286 -9.86 -16.91 -6.60
N ARG A 287 -10.93 -16.77 -7.41
CA ARG A 287 -10.90 -16.97 -8.86
C ARG A 287 -10.64 -15.68 -9.63
N SER A 288 -10.61 -14.53 -8.97
CA SER A 288 -10.35 -13.25 -9.62
C SER A 288 -8.89 -13.13 -10.02
N SER A 289 -8.67 -12.59 -11.21
CA SER A 289 -7.37 -12.38 -11.82
C SER A 289 -7.06 -10.89 -11.96
N LEU A 290 -5.82 -10.56 -12.35
CA LEU A 290 -5.39 -9.17 -12.55
C LEU A 290 -6.16 -8.48 -13.69
N SER A 291 -6.58 -9.22 -14.71
CA SER A 291 -7.38 -8.66 -15.81
C SER A 291 -8.79 -8.28 -15.36
N ASP A 292 -9.36 -9.06 -14.44
CA ASP A 292 -10.70 -8.80 -13.90
C ASP A 292 -10.75 -7.47 -13.11
N VAL A 293 -9.63 -7.03 -12.52
CA VAL A 293 -9.54 -5.72 -11.84
C VAL A 293 -9.86 -4.57 -12.78
N TYR A 294 -9.20 -4.52 -13.95
CA TYR A 294 -9.42 -3.46 -14.92
C TYR A 294 -10.83 -3.58 -15.52
N PHE A 295 -11.26 -4.80 -15.84
CA PHE A 295 -12.61 -5.08 -16.33
C PHE A 295 -13.71 -4.60 -15.37
N PHE A 296 -13.62 -4.91 -14.07
CA PHE A 296 -14.62 -4.50 -13.09
C PHE A 296 -14.64 -3.00 -12.84
N TRP A 297 -13.49 -2.31 -12.94
CA TRP A 297 -13.47 -0.85 -12.90
C TRP A 297 -14.24 -0.24 -14.08
N LEU A 298 -14.01 -0.75 -15.29
CA LEU A 298 -14.73 -0.31 -16.49
C LEU A 298 -16.22 -0.61 -16.38
N GLY A 299 -16.57 -1.82 -15.92
CA GLY A 299 -17.96 -2.22 -15.68
C GLY A 299 -18.67 -1.33 -14.67
N ALA A 300 -18.03 -1.03 -13.53
CA ALA A 300 -18.59 -0.15 -12.51
C ALA A 300 -18.79 1.28 -13.02
N LEU A 301 -17.82 1.84 -13.75
CA LEU A 301 -17.92 3.17 -14.35
C LEU A 301 -19.02 3.23 -15.43
N ALA A 302 -19.13 2.19 -16.27
CA ALA A 302 -20.16 2.11 -17.29
C ALA A 302 -21.58 1.98 -16.68
N ALA A 303 -21.73 1.16 -15.64
CA ALA A 303 -22.99 1.02 -14.92
C ALA A 303 -23.42 2.33 -14.23
N LEU A 304 -22.46 3.04 -13.60
CA LEU A 304 -22.72 4.36 -13.02
C LEU A 304 -23.16 5.38 -14.09
N ASP A 305 -22.47 5.40 -15.24
CA ASP A 305 -22.83 6.29 -16.35
C ASP A 305 -24.20 5.97 -16.96
N HIS A 306 -24.53 4.68 -17.05
CA HIS A 306 -25.85 4.21 -17.49
C HIS A 306 -26.95 4.65 -16.51
N HIS A 307 -26.71 4.49 -15.20
CA HIS A 307 -27.66 4.93 -14.16
C HIS A 307 -27.96 6.42 -14.27
N PHE A 308 -26.95 7.28 -14.42
CA PHE A 308 -27.13 8.73 -14.62
C PHE A 308 -27.88 9.10 -15.90
N LYS A 309 -27.87 8.25 -16.92
CA LYS A 309 -28.64 8.46 -18.16
C LYS A 309 -30.05 7.88 -18.09
N SER A 310 -30.36 7.11 -17.06
CA SER A 310 -31.67 6.49 -16.89
C SER A 310 -32.71 7.51 -16.44
N GLN A 311 -33.97 7.28 -16.81
CA GLN A 311 -35.10 8.12 -16.37
C GLN A 311 -35.38 8.00 -14.86
N ASN A 312 -34.75 7.03 -14.19
CA ASN A 312 -34.97 6.74 -12.77
C ASN A 312 -33.96 7.45 -11.85
N CYS A 313 -32.93 8.11 -12.39
CA CYS A 313 -31.96 8.84 -11.60
C CYS A 313 -32.58 10.13 -11.06
N LEU A 314 -32.59 10.26 -9.73
CA LEU A 314 -33.18 11.42 -9.03
C LEU A 314 -32.20 12.59 -8.88
N LEU A 315 -30.91 12.37 -9.15
CA LEU A 315 -29.88 13.40 -9.02
C LEU A 315 -29.90 14.42 -10.15
N LEU A 316 -29.49 15.64 -9.84
CA LEU A 316 -29.32 16.69 -10.84
C LEU A 316 -28.05 16.45 -11.69
N PRO A 317 -28.00 16.93 -12.95
CA PRO A 317 -26.83 16.75 -13.83
C PRO A 317 -25.49 17.23 -13.24
N GLN A 318 -25.53 18.26 -12.38
CA GLN A 318 -24.35 18.78 -11.68
C GLN A 318 -23.76 17.75 -10.70
N ASP A 319 -24.60 16.98 -10.04
CA ASP A 319 -24.19 15.97 -9.06
C ASP A 319 -23.59 14.74 -9.76
N TRP A 320 -24.09 14.40 -10.96
CA TRP A 320 -23.49 13.36 -11.80
C TRP A 320 -22.02 13.67 -12.10
N GLY A 321 -21.73 14.92 -12.47
CA GLY A 321 -20.37 15.37 -12.75
C GLY A 321 -19.44 15.21 -11.55
N ARG A 322 -19.93 15.56 -10.35
CA ARG A 322 -19.17 15.45 -9.10
C ARG A 322 -18.90 13.99 -8.74
N LEU A 323 -19.90 13.12 -8.79
CA LEU A 323 -19.75 11.68 -8.50
C LEU A 323 -18.87 10.96 -9.52
N ARG A 324 -19.02 11.27 -10.83
CA ARG A 324 -18.08 10.79 -11.86
C ARG A 324 -16.65 11.23 -11.55
N CYS A 325 -16.44 12.46 -11.11
CA CYS A 325 -15.11 12.95 -10.75
C CYS A 325 -14.51 12.17 -9.58
N ILE A 326 -15.30 11.80 -8.57
CA ILE A 326 -14.85 10.95 -7.45
C ILE A 326 -14.42 9.57 -7.97
N ALA A 327 -15.29 8.92 -8.75
CA ALA A 327 -15.01 7.59 -9.30
C ALA A 327 -13.79 7.58 -10.23
N LEU A 328 -13.70 8.53 -11.15
CA LEU A 328 -12.56 8.68 -12.07
C LEU A 328 -11.25 9.00 -11.34
N LYS A 329 -11.29 9.83 -10.30
CA LYS A 329 -10.12 10.10 -9.45
C LYS A 329 -9.62 8.82 -8.79
N ARG A 330 -10.51 7.93 -8.36
CA ARG A 330 -10.14 6.65 -7.73
C ARG A 330 -9.66 5.62 -8.74
N PHE A 331 -10.30 5.55 -9.90
CA PHE A 331 -9.86 4.78 -11.05
C PHE A 331 -8.43 5.17 -11.47
N ASN A 332 -8.18 6.47 -11.68
CA ASN A 332 -6.85 6.98 -12.03
C ASN A 332 -5.81 6.59 -10.99
N LYS A 333 -6.09 6.80 -9.70
CA LYS A 333 -5.19 6.38 -8.61
C LYS A 333 -4.95 4.88 -8.50
N ALA A 334 -5.86 4.05 -9.04
CA ALA A 334 -5.78 2.60 -8.97
C ALA A 334 -5.11 2.00 -10.20
N ILE A 335 -5.30 2.63 -11.36
CA ILE A 335 -4.91 2.11 -12.67
C ILE A 335 -3.83 2.99 -13.30
N ASN A 336 -4.13 4.26 -13.56
CA ASN A 336 -3.27 5.15 -14.36
C ASN A 336 -2.06 5.71 -13.58
N ASP A 337 -2.23 5.96 -12.28
CA ASP A 337 -1.18 6.44 -11.38
C ASP A 337 -0.57 5.30 -10.55
N ALA A 338 -0.88 4.04 -10.91
CA ALA A 338 -0.34 2.88 -10.24
C ALA A 338 1.19 2.82 -10.44
N PRO A 339 1.94 2.21 -9.50
CA PRO A 339 3.38 2.05 -9.66
C PRO A 339 3.77 1.17 -10.86
N THR A 340 2.84 0.33 -11.33
CA THR A 340 3.00 -0.56 -12.47
C THR A 340 1.71 -0.56 -13.30
N ASP A 341 1.81 -0.76 -14.61
CA ASP A 341 0.65 -0.91 -15.50
C ASP A 341 0.13 -2.37 -15.51
N GLY A 342 0.30 -3.08 -14.39
CA GLY A 342 0.07 -4.52 -14.29
C GLY A 342 -1.38 -4.94 -14.61
N TYR A 343 -2.37 -4.16 -14.18
CA TYR A 343 -3.79 -4.46 -14.44
C TYR A 343 -4.17 -4.28 -15.91
N VAL A 344 -3.73 -3.19 -16.54
CA VAL A 344 -3.96 -2.94 -17.97
C VAL A 344 -3.26 -3.99 -18.82
N THR A 345 -2.03 -4.33 -18.45
CA THR A 345 -1.24 -5.36 -19.13
C THR A 345 -1.87 -6.74 -19.03
N ALA A 346 -2.32 -7.13 -17.83
CA ALA A 346 -3.02 -8.39 -17.65
C ALA A 346 -4.32 -8.45 -18.46
N PHE A 347 -5.10 -7.36 -18.47
CA PHE A 347 -6.31 -7.27 -19.29
C PHE A 347 -6.02 -7.36 -20.79
N PHE A 348 -4.93 -6.75 -21.25
CA PHE A 348 -4.49 -6.83 -22.64
C PHE A 348 -4.07 -8.24 -23.06
N LEU A 349 -3.38 -8.96 -22.19
CA LEU A 349 -2.90 -10.31 -22.46
C LEU A 349 -3.93 -11.42 -22.23
N ASP A 350 -5.10 -11.08 -21.67
CA ASP A 350 -6.14 -12.06 -21.40
C ASP A 350 -6.90 -12.43 -22.70
N PRO A 351 -6.87 -13.70 -23.12
CA PRO A 351 -7.57 -14.14 -24.33
C PRO A 351 -9.07 -13.88 -24.30
N ARG A 352 -9.68 -13.79 -23.10
CA ARG A 352 -11.10 -13.47 -22.94
C ARG A 352 -11.45 -12.07 -23.44
N TYR A 353 -10.48 -11.15 -23.45
CA TYR A 353 -10.70 -9.74 -23.77
C TYR A 353 -10.06 -9.30 -25.08
N HIS A 354 -9.35 -10.17 -25.80
CA HIS A 354 -8.59 -9.81 -27.01
C HIS A 354 -9.43 -9.06 -28.07
N ASP A 355 -10.67 -9.50 -28.29
CA ASP A 355 -11.53 -8.96 -29.36
C ASP A 355 -12.55 -7.91 -28.86
N VAL A 356 -12.38 -7.40 -27.64
CA VAL A 356 -13.35 -6.44 -27.10
C VAL A 356 -13.22 -5.06 -27.74
N ALA A 357 -14.38 -4.43 -28.01
CA ALA A 357 -14.48 -3.15 -28.72
C ALA A 357 -13.73 -1.98 -28.05
N ILE A 358 -13.32 -2.13 -26.79
CA ILE A 358 -12.54 -1.12 -26.07
C ILE A 358 -11.24 -0.77 -26.81
N TYR A 359 -10.67 -1.73 -27.52
CA TYR A 359 -9.48 -1.59 -28.33
C TYR A 359 -9.71 -0.92 -29.69
N ALA A 360 -10.94 -1.01 -30.21
CA ALA A 360 -11.30 -0.44 -31.51
C ALA A 360 -11.63 1.05 -31.42
N SER A 361 -11.98 1.56 -30.24
CA SER A 361 -12.42 2.94 -30.07
C SER A 361 -11.24 3.90 -29.82
N SER A 362 -10.97 4.79 -30.77
CA SER A 362 -9.93 5.83 -30.66
C SER A 362 -10.16 6.83 -29.51
N ASN A 363 -11.32 6.82 -28.83
CA ASN A 363 -11.76 7.89 -27.92
C ASN A 363 -12.45 7.47 -26.60
N ALA A 364 -12.59 6.18 -26.26
CA ALA A 364 -13.52 5.79 -25.17
C ALA A 364 -13.09 6.08 -23.72
N CYS A 365 -11.87 6.55 -23.45
CA CYS A 365 -11.45 6.93 -22.09
C CYS A 365 -10.75 8.29 -21.98
N SER A 366 -10.69 9.07 -23.07
CA SER A 366 -10.31 10.48 -22.98
C SER A 366 -11.52 11.28 -22.49
N CYS A 367 -11.82 11.22 -21.19
CA CYS A 367 -12.66 12.21 -20.53
C CYS A 367 -11.94 13.56 -20.37
N GLN A 368 -11.20 14.01 -21.38
CA GLN A 368 -10.99 15.44 -21.55
C GLN A 368 -12.27 15.98 -22.15
N ALA A 369 -13.10 16.58 -21.30
CA ALA A 369 -14.29 17.32 -21.71
C ALA A 369 -13.89 18.38 -22.74
N THR A 370 -13.98 18.02 -24.02
CA THR A 370 -13.77 18.93 -25.13
C THR A 370 -15.09 19.04 -25.88
N VAL A 371 -15.54 20.28 -26.01
CA VAL A 371 -16.72 20.72 -26.76
C VAL A 371 -16.78 20.00 -28.13
N PRO A 372 -17.96 19.54 -28.59
CA PRO A 372 -18.07 18.82 -29.85
C PRO A 372 -17.62 19.71 -31.03
N PRO A 373 -16.75 19.22 -31.93
CA PRO A 373 -16.44 19.92 -33.18
C PRO A 373 -17.64 19.87 -34.16
N PRO A 374 -17.67 20.75 -35.18
CA PRO A 374 -18.80 20.85 -36.10
C PRO A 374 -18.98 19.58 -36.93
N VAL A 375 -20.24 19.26 -37.15
CA VAL A 375 -20.75 18.19 -38.02
C VAL A 375 -20.33 18.51 -39.45
N ASP A 376 -19.43 17.68 -40.02
CA ASP A 376 -19.29 17.34 -41.45
C ASP A 376 -17.84 16.90 -41.75
N CYS A 377 -17.52 15.63 -41.49
CA CYS A 377 -16.32 15.00 -42.03
C CYS A 377 -16.57 13.53 -42.37
N PRO A 378 -16.25 13.04 -43.59
CA PRO A 378 -16.51 11.65 -43.97
C PRO A 378 -15.67 10.69 -43.14
N GLN A 379 -16.32 9.80 -42.38
CA GLN A 379 -15.65 8.77 -41.61
C GLN A 379 -15.24 7.60 -42.53
N THR A 380 -14.00 7.62 -43.00
CA THR A 380 -13.34 6.38 -43.44
C THR A 380 -12.96 5.59 -42.19
N SER A 381 -13.76 4.59 -41.84
CA SER A 381 -13.49 3.65 -40.76
C SER A 381 -12.25 2.84 -41.09
N ASN A 382 -11.09 3.27 -40.59
CA ASN A 382 -9.91 2.43 -40.52
C ASN A 382 -10.03 1.64 -39.21
N PRO A 383 -10.42 0.36 -39.25
CA PRO A 383 -10.48 -0.44 -38.04
C PRO A 383 -9.05 -0.63 -37.53
N GLN A 384 -8.87 -0.63 -36.21
CA GLN A 384 -7.65 -1.09 -35.51
C GLN A 384 -6.49 -0.11 -35.32
N GLN A 385 -6.73 1.21 -35.16
CA GLN A 385 -5.73 2.01 -34.43
C GLN A 385 -5.94 1.82 -32.93
N LEU A 386 -5.46 0.68 -32.42
CA LEU A 386 -5.40 0.38 -31.00
C LEU A 386 -4.84 1.60 -30.26
N ASN A 387 -5.50 1.99 -29.16
CA ASN A 387 -5.15 3.20 -28.43
C ASN A 387 -3.65 3.16 -28.09
N LYS A 388 -2.87 4.04 -28.74
CA LYS A 388 -1.40 4.10 -28.63
C LYS A 388 -0.94 4.20 -27.18
N CYS A 389 -1.75 4.81 -26.32
CA CYS A 389 -1.49 4.90 -24.88
C CYS A 389 -1.50 3.51 -24.21
N ILE A 390 -2.52 2.68 -24.47
CA ILE A 390 -2.62 1.32 -23.90
C ILE A 390 -1.44 0.47 -24.36
N LEU A 391 -1.13 0.48 -25.66
CA LEU A 391 0.03 -0.23 -26.19
C LEU A 391 1.34 0.20 -25.52
N ASN A 392 1.54 1.51 -25.35
CA ASN A 392 2.74 2.02 -24.69
C ASN A 392 2.82 1.57 -23.22
N CYS A 393 1.71 1.59 -22.48
CA CYS A 393 1.64 1.07 -21.11
C CYS A 393 2.00 -0.42 -21.05
N VAL A 394 1.39 -1.23 -21.92
CA VAL A 394 1.64 -2.67 -22.01
C VAL A 394 3.11 -2.94 -22.34
N GLN A 395 3.65 -2.27 -23.36
CA GLN A 395 5.05 -2.42 -23.76
C GLN A 395 6.00 -2.05 -22.61
N LYS A 396 5.80 -0.89 -21.98
CA LYS A 396 6.61 -0.44 -20.84
C LYS A 396 6.58 -1.44 -19.68
N GLN A 397 5.41 -2.01 -19.38
CA GLN A 397 5.27 -2.96 -18.28
C GLN A 397 5.92 -4.31 -18.59
N LEU A 398 5.70 -4.86 -19.78
CA LEU A 398 6.33 -6.12 -20.20
C LEU A 398 7.85 -5.98 -20.24
N PHE A 399 8.32 -4.85 -20.73
CA PHE A 399 9.73 -4.49 -20.72
C PHE A 399 10.30 -4.45 -19.30
N ALA A 400 9.61 -3.77 -18.37
CA ALA A 400 10.03 -3.68 -16.98
C ALA A 400 10.10 -5.08 -16.34
N MET A 401 9.10 -5.94 -16.58
CA MET A 401 9.07 -7.33 -16.10
C MET A 401 10.23 -8.15 -16.65
N LEU A 402 10.48 -8.08 -17.94
CA LEU A 402 11.56 -8.80 -18.61
C LEU A 402 12.94 -8.36 -18.10
N LYS A 403 13.16 -7.06 -17.93
CA LYS A 403 14.39 -6.52 -17.33
C LYS A 403 14.57 -7.02 -15.90
N ALA A 404 13.49 -7.04 -15.11
CA ALA A 404 13.49 -7.53 -13.74
C ALA A 404 13.90 -9.01 -13.65
N GLU A 405 13.27 -9.87 -14.45
CA GLU A 405 13.56 -11.30 -14.54
C GLU A 405 15.03 -11.55 -14.91
N LEU A 406 15.54 -10.73 -15.82
CA LEU A 406 16.91 -10.82 -16.31
C LEU A 406 17.96 -10.42 -15.26
N GLU A 407 17.66 -9.42 -14.44
CA GLU A 407 18.49 -9.09 -13.27
C GLU A 407 18.41 -10.20 -12.22
N ALA A 408 17.21 -10.73 -11.93
CA ALA A 408 17.03 -11.84 -10.98
C ALA A 408 17.86 -13.06 -11.38
N ALA A 409 17.90 -13.38 -12.66
CA ALA A 409 18.67 -14.49 -13.18
C ALA A 409 20.17 -14.40 -12.89
N LYS A 410 20.75 -13.19 -12.82
CA LYS A 410 22.19 -13.03 -12.51
C LYS A 410 22.54 -13.54 -11.11
N ASP A 411 21.60 -13.43 -10.17
CA ASP A 411 21.81 -13.75 -8.77
C ASP A 411 21.42 -15.21 -8.42
N ILE A 412 20.78 -15.93 -9.35
CA ILE A 412 20.22 -17.27 -9.12
C ILE A 412 20.95 -18.27 -10.03
N PRO A 413 21.92 -19.06 -9.51
CA PRO A 413 22.72 -19.98 -10.32
C PRO A 413 21.91 -21.03 -11.08
N HIS A 414 20.73 -21.39 -10.56
CA HIS A 414 19.82 -22.37 -11.16
C HIS A 414 18.59 -21.72 -11.81
N HIS A 415 18.68 -20.42 -12.16
CA HIS A 415 17.57 -19.75 -12.83
C HIS A 415 17.23 -20.47 -14.14
N PRO A 416 15.95 -20.64 -14.50
CA PRO A 416 15.56 -21.30 -15.75
C PRO A 416 16.25 -20.69 -16.98
N LEU A 417 16.48 -19.37 -16.99
CA LEU A 417 17.22 -18.67 -18.04
C LEU A 417 18.66 -19.18 -18.28
N HIS A 418 19.30 -19.81 -17.29
CA HIS A 418 20.61 -20.46 -17.45
C HIS A 418 20.53 -21.91 -17.94
N ALA A 419 19.36 -22.54 -17.81
CA ALA A 419 19.12 -23.92 -18.23
C ALA A 419 18.72 -24.05 -19.70
N TYR A 420 18.29 -22.94 -20.33
CA TYR A 420 17.97 -22.93 -21.76
C TYR A 420 19.24 -22.86 -22.64
N SER A 421 19.12 -23.34 -23.88
CA SER A 421 20.22 -23.47 -24.86
C SER A 421 20.95 -22.15 -25.14
N GLN A 422 22.06 -22.22 -25.89
CA GLN A 422 22.76 -21.07 -26.49
C GLN A 422 21.77 -20.03 -27.08
N ASP A 423 20.63 -20.48 -27.60
CA ASP A 423 19.59 -19.63 -28.21
C ASP A 423 18.85 -18.75 -27.20
N ALA A 424 18.70 -19.19 -25.95
CA ALA A 424 18.10 -18.35 -24.91
C ALA A 424 19.08 -17.30 -24.38
N LEU A 425 20.37 -17.58 -24.39
CA LEU A 425 21.41 -16.57 -24.16
C LEU A 425 21.41 -15.54 -25.30
N VAL A 426 21.28 -15.98 -26.55
CA VAL A 426 21.11 -15.07 -27.71
C VAL A 426 19.81 -14.27 -27.61
N ALA A 427 18.69 -14.89 -27.25
CA ALA A 427 17.42 -14.19 -27.05
C ALA A 427 17.50 -13.20 -25.88
N LYS A 428 18.23 -13.53 -24.82
CA LYS A 428 18.54 -12.63 -23.70
C LYS A 428 19.41 -11.44 -24.14
N GLU A 429 20.43 -11.66 -24.97
CA GLU A 429 21.29 -10.60 -25.52
C GLU A 429 20.52 -9.70 -26.49
N GLN A 430 19.74 -10.29 -27.40
CA GLN A 430 18.86 -9.56 -28.32
C GLN A 430 17.79 -8.76 -27.57
N LEU A 431 17.21 -9.34 -26.52
CA LEU A 431 16.30 -8.63 -25.65
C LEU A 431 17.03 -7.47 -24.98
N HIS A 432 18.21 -7.67 -24.38
CA HIS A 432 19.04 -6.59 -23.83
C HIS A 432 19.29 -5.46 -24.84
N GLU A 433 19.64 -5.79 -26.08
CA GLU A 433 19.89 -4.81 -27.14
C GLU A 433 18.60 -4.05 -27.51
N GLN A 434 17.47 -4.76 -27.61
CA GLN A 434 16.15 -4.13 -27.76
C GLN A 434 15.80 -3.25 -26.57
N LEU A 435 16.17 -3.68 -25.35
CA LEU A 435 15.94 -2.91 -24.13
C LEU A 435 16.71 -1.58 -24.19
N ASP A 436 17.98 -1.63 -24.55
CA ASP A 436 18.82 -0.44 -24.68
C ASP A 436 18.31 0.47 -25.80
N CYS A 437 17.94 -0.08 -26.96
CA CYS A 437 17.36 0.69 -28.06
C CYS A 437 16.08 1.46 -27.65
N TYR A 438 15.20 0.83 -26.86
CA TYR A 438 13.98 1.45 -26.37
C TYR A 438 14.27 2.58 -25.38
N TYR A 439 15.20 2.35 -24.45
CA TYR A 439 15.65 3.37 -23.48
C TYR A 439 16.23 4.61 -24.20
N TRP A 440 17.01 4.41 -25.26
CA TRP A 440 17.56 5.49 -26.08
C TRP A 440 16.55 6.15 -27.02
N ALA A 441 15.49 5.45 -27.42
CA ALA A 441 14.39 6.03 -28.19
C ALA A 441 13.54 6.96 -27.31
N ASP A 442 13.28 6.58 -26.06
CA ASP A 442 12.51 7.37 -25.09
C ASP A 442 13.24 8.67 -24.72
N GLN A 443 14.58 8.65 -24.54
CA GLN A 443 15.36 9.88 -24.33
C GLN A 443 15.38 10.82 -25.54
N ARG A 444 15.37 10.28 -26.77
CA ARG A 444 15.24 11.09 -27.99
C ARG A 444 13.86 11.72 -28.11
N PHE A 445 12.82 11.02 -27.67
CA PHE A 445 11.47 11.56 -27.59
C PHE A 445 11.41 12.71 -26.57
N LEU A 446 11.93 12.51 -25.35
CA LEU A 446 11.92 13.53 -24.30
C LEU A 446 12.76 14.78 -24.63
N SER A 447 13.89 14.62 -25.33
CA SER A 447 14.74 15.75 -25.73
C SER A 447 14.11 16.63 -26.82
N GLN A 448 13.24 16.08 -27.68
CA GLN A 448 12.50 16.86 -28.68
C GLN A 448 11.40 17.74 -28.08
N TYR A 449 10.92 17.44 -26.86
CA TYR A 449 9.91 18.24 -26.16
C TYR A 449 10.49 19.20 -25.10
N LEU A 450 11.79 19.10 -24.80
CA LEU A 450 12.45 19.90 -23.76
C LEU A 450 13.37 21.00 -24.29
N THR A 451 13.45 21.22 -25.61
CA THR A 451 14.01 22.47 -26.14
C THR A 451 12.91 23.54 -26.19
N PRO A 452 12.89 24.53 -25.27
CA PRO A 452 12.04 25.70 -25.45
C PRO A 452 12.53 26.44 -26.69
N ASN A 453 11.61 26.74 -27.61
CA ASN A 453 11.83 27.69 -28.70
C ASN A 453 12.28 29.05 -28.10
N GLN A 454 13.59 29.26 -28.01
CA GLN A 454 14.19 30.58 -27.87
C GLN A 454 14.78 30.96 -29.22
N SER A 455 13.94 31.50 -30.09
CA SER A 455 14.38 32.39 -31.18
C SER A 455 13.19 33.09 -31.81
N ALA A 456 13.34 34.41 -31.95
CA ALA A 456 12.48 35.41 -32.60
C ALA A 456 11.36 36.03 -31.75
N LEU A 457 11.77 36.96 -30.88
CA LEU A 457 11.29 38.35 -30.88
C LEU A 457 12.47 39.29 -30.65
#